data_AF-V6I6G0-F1
#
_entry.id   AF-V6I6G0-F1
#
_cell.length_a   1.000
_cell.length_b   1.000
_cell.length_c   1.000
_cell.angle_alpha   90.00
_cell.angle_beta   90.00
_cell.angle_gamma   90.00
#
_symmetry.space_group_name_H-M   'P 1'
#
loop_
_entity.id
_entity.type
_entity.pdbx_description
1 polymer ?
#
loop_
_entity_poly.entity_id
_entity_poly.type
_entity_poly.pdbx_seq_one_letter_code
_entity_poly.pdbx_strand_id
1 'polypeptide(L)'
;MRVGDRFKNEKTKVRKSISFTTVKSKTNFIDPKLLIELRENLLSWFQKNKRELPFRINKNAYRIWVSEIMLQQTRVAAMLPIYETFLKRFPDPKALQDASEEEVMKYWKGLGYYSRARNLKKGAGLLVENTKAVFLNVMKRLFRFLE
;
A
#
# COMPACT_ATOMS: atom_id res chain seq x y z
N MET A 1 19.15 60.84 -9.70
CA MET A 1 17.91 61.41 -10.28
C MET A 1 17.16 60.27 -10.95
N ARG A 2 15.92 60.00 -10.50
CA ARG A 2 15.15 58.77 -10.76
C ARG A 2 14.42 58.84 -12.11
N VAL A 3 14.48 57.77 -12.88
CA VAL A 3 13.60 57.52 -14.04
C VAL A 3 12.26 57.02 -13.49
N GLY A 4 11.42 57.94 -13.05
CA GLY A 4 10.09 57.65 -12.53
C GLY A 4 9.14 58.73 -13.00
N ASP A 5 8.67 58.64 -14.24
CA ASP A 5 7.58 59.47 -14.76
C ASP A 5 7.05 58.92 -16.11
N ARG A 6 6.63 57.65 -16.14
CA ARG A 6 5.90 57.12 -17.31
C ARG A 6 4.79 56.13 -17.02
N PHE A 7 4.15 56.20 -15.86
CA PHE A 7 2.88 55.48 -15.63
C PHE A 7 1.93 56.29 -14.73
N LYS A 8 1.33 57.34 -15.29
CA LYS A 8 0.11 57.93 -14.75
C LYS A 8 -0.85 58.21 -15.91
N ASN A 9 -2.09 57.76 -15.72
CA ASN A 9 -3.30 58.03 -16.50
C ASN A 9 -3.70 56.99 -17.55
N GLU A 10 -4.21 55.86 -17.05
CA GLU A 10 -5.44 55.26 -17.60
C GLU A 10 -6.11 54.39 -16.52
N LYS A 11 -6.77 55.04 -15.56
CA LYS A 11 -7.73 54.40 -14.67
C LYS A 11 -9.13 54.56 -15.26
N THR A 12 -9.59 53.63 -16.11
CA THR A 12 -11.04 53.35 -16.23
C THR A 12 -11.28 52.00 -16.92
N LYS A 13 -12.16 51.16 -16.32
CA LYS A 13 -12.61 49.82 -16.80
C LYS A 13 -11.47 48.78 -16.84
N VAL A 14 -11.37 47.76 -15.99
CA VAL A 14 -12.37 46.77 -15.62
C VAL A 14 -11.94 46.17 -14.28
N ARG A 15 -12.67 46.48 -13.19
CA ARG A 15 -12.61 45.67 -11.96
C ARG A 15 -13.41 44.39 -12.22
N LYS A 16 -12.77 43.32 -12.69
CA LYS A 16 -13.29 41.97 -12.47
C LYS A 16 -12.75 41.51 -11.13
N SER A 17 -13.57 41.69 -10.10
CA SER A 17 -13.45 41.02 -8.83
C SER A 17 -13.38 39.51 -9.07
N ILE A 18 -12.20 38.91 -8.95
CA ILE A 18 -12.11 37.48 -8.70
C ILE A 18 -12.36 37.33 -7.21
N SER A 19 -13.64 37.17 -6.88
CA SER A 19 -14.06 36.67 -5.58
C SER A 19 -13.46 35.28 -5.44
N PHE A 20 -12.47 35.12 -4.54
CA PHE A 20 -12.18 33.81 -3.98
C PHE A 20 -13.41 33.39 -3.19
N THR A 21 -14.35 32.76 -3.88
CA THR A 21 -15.49 32.13 -3.25
C THR A 21 -14.91 30.89 -2.59
N THR A 22 -14.86 30.91 -1.27
CA THR A 22 -14.65 29.73 -0.43
C THR A 22 -15.50 28.60 -1.00
N VAL A 23 -14.87 27.62 -1.65
CA VAL A 23 -15.50 26.34 -1.92
C VAL A 23 -15.68 25.71 -0.55
N LYS A 24 -16.84 25.97 0.07
CA LYS A 24 -17.31 25.18 1.20
C LYS A 24 -17.26 23.74 0.71
N SER A 25 -16.36 22.96 1.30
CA SER A 25 -16.29 21.51 1.17
C SER A 25 -17.70 20.96 1.32
N LYS A 26 -18.32 20.60 0.19
CA LYS A 26 -19.46 19.69 0.19
C LYS A 26 -18.86 18.40 0.69
N THR A 27 -19.19 18.00 1.90
CA THR A 27 -19.07 16.61 2.31
C THR A 27 -19.74 15.78 1.21
N ASN A 28 -18.93 15.05 0.43
CA ASN A 28 -19.42 14.15 -0.62
C ASN A 28 -20.19 13.03 0.07
N PHE A 29 -21.48 13.27 0.33
CA PHE A 29 -22.39 12.24 0.79
C PHE A 29 -22.59 11.29 -0.40
N ILE A 30 -21.88 10.16 -0.39
CA ILE A 30 -22.10 9.12 -1.40
C ILE A 30 -23.48 8.53 -1.12
N ASP A 31 -24.36 8.55 -2.12
CA ASP A 31 -25.68 7.95 -2.02
C ASP A 31 -25.57 6.47 -1.58
N PRO A 32 -26.19 6.06 -0.45
CA PRO A 32 -26.18 4.67 0.00
C PRO A 32 -26.63 3.68 -1.08
N LYS A 33 -27.58 4.08 -1.96
CA LYS A 33 -28.04 3.23 -3.06
C LYS A 33 -26.92 2.99 -4.08
N LEU A 34 -26.17 4.04 -4.42
CA LEU A 34 -25.02 3.95 -5.32
C LEU A 34 -23.91 3.07 -4.74
N LEU A 35 -23.70 3.11 -3.41
CA LEU A 35 -22.71 2.24 -2.74
C LEU A 35 -23.06 0.76 -2.84
N ILE A 36 -24.35 0.42 -2.69
CA ILE A 36 -24.84 -0.94 -2.82
C ILE A 36 -24.63 -1.43 -4.26
N GLU A 37 -25.10 -0.64 -5.23
CA GLU A 37 -24.98 -0.96 -6.65
C GLU A 37 -23.51 -1.12 -7.10
N LEU A 38 -22.63 -0.21 -6.66
CA LEU A 38 -21.20 -0.31 -6.93
C LEU A 38 -20.60 -1.60 -6.37
N ARG A 39 -20.94 -1.95 -5.13
CA ARG A 39 -20.43 -3.17 -4.49
C ARG A 39 -20.89 -4.41 -5.25
N GLU A 40 -22.16 -4.49 -5.59
CA GLU A 40 -22.72 -5.64 -6.31
C GLU A 40 -22.08 -5.80 -7.69
N ASN A 41 -21.98 -4.70 -8.45
CA ASN A 41 -21.36 -4.70 -9.77
C ASN A 41 -19.88 -5.07 -9.71
N LEU A 42 -19.13 -4.51 -8.75
CA LEU A 42 -17.70 -4.81 -8.57
C LEU A 42 -17.47 -6.28 -8.18
N LEU A 43 -18.28 -6.81 -7.27
CA LEU A 43 -18.17 -8.21 -6.83
C LEU A 43 -18.54 -9.17 -7.96
N SER A 44 -19.61 -8.88 -8.70
CA SER A 44 -20.03 -9.68 -9.87
C SER A 44 -18.95 -9.70 -10.96
N TRP A 45 -18.36 -8.54 -11.27
CA TRP A 45 -17.25 -8.45 -12.19
C TRP A 45 -16.02 -9.22 -11.68
N PHE A 46 -15.67 -9.08 -10.39
CA PHE A 46 -14.52 -9.75 -9.79
C PHE A 46 -14.66 -11.28 -9.82
N GLN A 47 -15.87 -11.81 -9.56
CA GLN A 47 -16.11 -13.25 -9.65
C GLN A 47 -15.82 -13.81 -11.05
N LYS A 48 -16.16 -13.05 -12.11
CA LYS A 48 -15.98 -13.44 -13.51
C LYS A 48 -14.56 -13.18 -14.06
N ASN A 49 -13.88 -12.15 -13.57
CA ASN A 49 -12.65 -11.62 -14.20
C ASN A 49 -11.41 -11.70 -13.29
N LYS A 50 -11.52 -12.21 -12.07
CA LYS A 50 -10.35 -12.35 -11.18
C LYS A 50 -9.28 -13.21 -11.83
N ARG A 51 -8.03 -12.81 -11.62
CA ARG A 51 -6.86 -13.64 -11.94
C ARG A 51 -6.68 -14.70 -10.87
N GLU A 52 -6.37 -15.91 -11.30
CA GLU A 52 -5.90 -17.00 -10.45
C GLU A 52 -4.49 -16.67 -9.96
N LEU A 53 -4.33 -16.55 -8.64
CA LEU A 53 -3.07 -16.21 -7.99
C LEU A 53 -2.86 -17.16 -6.81
N PRO A 54 -1.67 -17.77 -6.64
CA PRO A 54 -1.44 -18.79 -5.62
C PRO A 54 -1.81 -18.36 -4.20
N PHE A 55 -1.54 -17.09 -3.86
CA PHE A 55 -1.86 -16.49 -2.56
C PHE A 55 -3.36 -16.14 -2.37
N ARG A 56 -4.18 -16.20 -3.42
CA ARG A 56 -5.64 -16.04 -3.32
C ARG A 56 -6.38 -17.36 -3.11
N ILE A 57 -5.78 -18.47 -3.53
CA ILE A 57 -6.35 -19.82 -3.37
C ILE A 57 -6.16 -20.28 -1.93
N ASN A 58 -4.97 -20.08 -1.38
CA ASN A 58 -4.64 -20.46 -0.01
C ASN A 58 -4.90 -19.30 0.98
N LYS A 59 -5.91 -19.45 1.85
CA LYS A 59 -6.32 -18.43 2.83
C LYS A 59 -5.44 -18.38 4.10
N ASN A 60 -4.25 -18.98 4.08
CA ASN A 60 -3.33 -18.91 5.20
C ASN A 60 -2.84 -17.47 5.43
N ALA A 61 -3.02 -16.94 6.64
CA ALA A 61 -2.70 -15.56 7.00
C ALA A 61 -1.22 -15.20 6.77
N TYR A 62 -0.28 -16.11 7.04
CA TYR A 62 1.14 -15.89 6.79
C TYR A 62 1.45 -15.80 5.29
N ARG A 63 0.84 -16.67 4.48
CA ARG A 63 1.02 -16.66 3.02
C ARG A 63 0.47 -15.39 2.38
N ILE A 64 -0.68 -14.92 2.87
CA ILE A 64 -1.27 -13.63 2.47
C ILE A 64 -0.32 -12.50 2.88
N TRP A 65 0.14 -12.49 4.13
CA TRP A 65 1.06 -11.46 4.62
C TRP A 65 2.33 -11.32 3.78
N VAL A 66 3.02 -12.43 3.53
CA VAL A 66 4.23 -12.46 2.70
C VAL A 66 3.90 -11.92 1.31
N SER A 67 2.76 -12.33 0.73
CA SER A 67 2.37 -11.86 -0.61
C SER A 67 2.15 -10.36 -0.66
N GLU A 68 1.49 -9.78 0.34
CA GLU A 68 1.23 -8.34 0.43
C GLU A 68 2.53 -7.55 0.55
N ILE A 69 3.44 -7.97 1.43
CA ILE A 69 4.74 -7.29 1.60
C ILE A 69 5.57 -7.37 0.32
N MET A 70 5.60 -8.51 -0.36
CA MET A 70 6.34 -8.65 -1.62
C MET A 70 5.75 -7.79 -2.73
N LEU A 71 4.42 -7.70 -2.83
CA LEU A 71 3.71 -6.93 -3.88
C LEU A 71 3.76 -5.42 -3.69
N GLN A 72 4.22 -4.92 -2.53
CA GLN A 72 4.54 -3.50 -2.38
C GLN A 72 5.59 -3.08 -3.41
N GLN A 73 5.22 -2.16 -4.29
CA GLN A 73 6.12 -1.59 -5.32
C GLN A 73 6.77 -2.65 -6.25
N THR A 74 6.17 -3.85 -6.40
CA THR A 74 6.62 -4.87 -7.35
C THR A 74 5.46 -5.39 -8.21
N ARG A 75 5.79 -5.93 -9.40
CA ARG A 75 4.80 -6.54 -10.29
C ARG A 75 4.61 -8.02 -9.92
N VAL A 76 3.37 -8.50 -10.01
CA VAL A 76 3.01 -9.91 -9.74
C VAL A 76 3.92 -10.88 -10.50
N ALA A 77 4.17 -10.66 -11.79
CA ALA A 77 4.99 -11.55 -12.61
C ALA A 77 6.44 -11.69 -12.12
N ALA A 78 7.02 -10.62 -11.59
CA ALA A 78 8.38 -10.65 -11.03
C ALA A 78 8.41 -11.31 -9.64
N MET A 79 7.32 -11.15 -8.87
CA MET A 79 7.22 -11.63 -7.50
C MET A 79 6.91 -13.13 -7.40
N LEU A 80 6.09 -13.69 -8.30
CA LEU A 80 5.63 -15.09 -8.24
C LEU A 80 6.75 -16.14 -8.03
N PRO A 81 7.83 -16.19 -8.84
CA PRO A 81 8.87 -17.22 -8.64
C PRO A 81 9.63 -17.04 -7.32
N ILE A 82 9.77 -15.80 -6.85
CA ILE A 82 10.43 -15.49 -5.57
C ILE A 82 9.52 -15.89 -4.41
N TYR A 83 8.23 -15.62 -4.51
CA TYR A 83 7.23 -16.00 -3.52
C TYR A 83 7.17 -17.52 -3.28
N GLU A 84 7.18 -18.31 -4.35
CA GLU A 84 7.15 -19.77 -4.25
C GLU A 84 8.40 -20.34 -3.58
N THR A 85 9.58 -19.89 -4.00
CA THR A 85 10.86 -20.32 -3.41
C THR A 85 11.02 -19.85 -1.97
N PHE A 86 10.59 -18.62 -1.67
CA PHE A 86 10.61 -18.06 -0.32
C PHE A 86 9.71 -18.86 0.62
N LEU A 87 8.47 -19.17 0.25
CA LEU A 87 7.55 -19.95 1.09
C LEU A 87 7.90 -21.43 1.18
N LYS A 88 8.61 -21.98 0.19
CA LYS A 88 9.18 -23.33 0.31
C LYS A 88 10.26 -23.37 1.40
N ARG A 89 11.06 -22.31 1.52
CA ARG A 89 12.12 -22.23 2.54
C ARG A 89 11.61 -21.81 3.91
N PHE A 90 10.70 -20.84 3.95
CA PHE A 90 10.10 -20.29 5.15
C PHE A 90 8.59 -20.54 5.11
N PRO A 91 8.13 -21.75 5.47
CA PRO A 91 6.71 -22.12 5.36
C PRO A 91 5.81 -21.44 6.39
N ASP A 92 6.38 -20.96 7.50
CA ASP A 92 5.67 -20.35 8.62
C ASP A 92 6.50 -19.24 9.31
N PRO A 93 5.90 -18.44 10.23
CA PRO A 93 6.62 -17.39 10.93
C PRO A 93 7.82 -17.88 11.75
N LYS A 94 7.77 -19.11 12.30
CA LYS A 94 8.85 -19.66 13.12
C LYS A 94 10.07 -19.95 12.26
N ALA A 95 9.88 -20.61 11.11
CA ALA A 95 10.94 -20.86 10.15
C ALA A 95 11.60 -19.56 9.64
N LEU A 96 10.82 -18.49 9.47
CA LEU A 96 11.37 -17.18 9.08
C LEU A 96 12.12 -16.49 10.23
N GLN A 97 11.63 -16.60 11.47
CA GLN A 97 12.31 -16.07 12.66
C GLN A 97 13.65 -16.76 12.88
N ASP A 98 13.73 -18.08 12.71
CA ASP A 98 14.91 -18.87 13.03
C ASP A 98 16.03 -18.75 11.96
N ALA A 99 15.70 -18.29 10.76
CA ALA A 99 16.66 -18.07 9.67
C ALA A 99 17.67 -16.94 9.98
N SER A 100 18.85 -16.92 9.36
CA SER A 100 19.74 -15.75 9.44
C SER A 100 19.21 -14.60 8.57
N GLU A 101 19.59 -13.35 8.86
CA GLU A 101 19.23 -12.23 7.97
C GLU A 101 19.78 -12.43 6.55
N GLU A 102 21.03 -12.90 6.44
CA GLU A 102 21.69 -13.18 5.16
C GLU A 102 20.91 -14.21 4.33
N GLU A 103 20.41 -15.26 4.99
CA GLU A 103 19.59 -16.27 4.33
C GLU A 103 18.27 -15.67 3.83
N VAL A 104 17.61 -14.85 4.64
CA VAL A 104 16.39 -14.15 4.22
C VAL A 104 16.66 -13.24 3.02
N MET A 105 17.77 -12.49 3.03
CA MET A 105 18.14 -11.63 1.88
C MET A 105 18.43 -12.46 0.62
N LYS A 106 19.05 -13.64 0.76
CA LYS A 106 19.31 -14.56 -0.36
C LYS A 106 18.02 -14.97 -1.06
N TYR A 107 16.99 -15.36 -0.30
CA TYR A 107 15.68 -15.73 -0.87
C TYR A 107 14.81 -14.52 -1.25
N TRP A 108 15.16 -13.30 -0.83
CA TRP A 108 14.49 -12.06 -1.24
C TRP A 108 15.13 -11.39 -2.48
N LYS A 109 16.31 -11.86 -2.89
CA LYS A 109 17.10 -11.28 -3.98
C LYS A 109 16.26 -11.14 -5.25
N GLY A 110 16.28 -9.95 -5.85
CA GLY A 110 15.53 -9.63 -7.07
C GLY A 110 14.28 -8.77 -6.84
N LEU A 111 13.72 -8.72 -5.62
CA LEU A 111 12.58 -7.84 -5.31
C LEU A 111 12.99 -6.40 -4.94
N GLY A 112 14.26 -6.17 -4.63
CA GLY A 112 14.74 -4.87 -4.12
C GLY A 112 14.11 -4.51 -2.76
N TYR A 113 14.35 -3.27 -2.30
CA TYR A 113 13.80 -2.73 -1.05
C TYR A 113 13.94 -3.71 0.14
N TYR A 114 15.19 -4.13 0.44
CA TYR A 114 15.50 -5.14 1.45
C TYR A 114 15.06 -4.79 2.88
N SER A 115 14.73 -3.53 3.16
CA SER A 115 14.06 -3.13 4.41
C SER A 115 12.76 -3.91 4.63
N ARG A 116 12.00 -4.22 3.57
CA ARG A 116 10.78 -5.03 3.64
C ARG A 116 11.06 -6.44 4.16
N ALA A 117 12.11 -7.08 3.66
CA ALA A 117 12.51 -8.42 4.09
C ALA A 117 12.92 -8.44 5.57
N ARG A 118 13.70 -7.43 6.00
CA ARG A 118 14.10 -7.26 7.41
C ARG A 118 12.88 -7.02 8.31
N ASN A 119 11.96 -6.16 7.89
CA ASN A 119 10.75 -5.85 8.64
C ASN A 119 9.80 -7.05 8.71
N LEU A 120 9.69 -7.84 7.63
CA LEU A 120 8.96 -9.10 7.60
C LEU A 120 9.54 -10.10 8.60
N LYS A 121 10.87 -10.29 8.63
CA LYS A 121 11.53 -11.15 9.61
C LYS A 121 11.30 -10.70 11.05
N LYS A 122 11.46 -9.39 11.34
CA LYS A 122 11.19 -8.82 12.66
C LYS A 122 9.74 -9.05 13.09
N GLY A 123 8.78 -8.84 12.18
CA GLY A 123 7.37 -9.13 12.42
C GLY A 123 7.10 -10.59 12.72
N ALA A 124 7.83 -11.51 12.09
CA ALA A 124 7.69 -12.94 12.34
C ALA A 124 8.17 -13.30 13.76
N GLY A 125 9.27 -12.70 14.23
CA GLY A 125 9.72 -12.83 15.62
C GLY A 125 8.66 -12.36 16.61
N LEU A 126 8.05 -11.20 16.38
CA LEU A 126 6.96 -10.70 17.25
C LEU A 126 5.74 -11.62 17.30
N LEU A 127 5.39 -12.27 16.18
CA LEU A 127 4.28 -13.23 16.13
C LEU A 127 4.59 -14.51 16.91
N VAL A 128 5.83 -14.98 16.89
CA VAL A 128 6.25 -16.17 17.62
C VAL A 128 6.38 -15.87 19.12
N GLU A 129 6.97 -14.74 19.48
CA GLU A 129 7.21 -14.34 20.87
C GLU A 129 5.92 -13.95 21.60
N ASN A 130 4.91 -13.45 20.87
CA ASN A 130 3.69 -12.92 21.48
C ASN A 130 2.43 -13.46 20.79
N THR A 131 1.88 -14.54 21.34
CA THR A 131 0.63 -15.18 20.86
C THR A 131 -0.61 -14.29 20.98
N LYS A 132 -0.56 -13.20 21.76
CA LYS A 132 -1.63 -12.18 21.84
C LYS A 132 -1.47 -11.02 20.87
N ALA A 133 -0.35 -10.92 20.14
CA ALA A 133 -0.18 -9.92 19.10
C ALA A 133 -1.13 -10.24 17.94
N VAL A 134 -2.32 -9.64 17.96
CA VAL A 134 -3.25 -9.68 16.85
C VAL A 134 -2.49 -9.26 15.59
N PHE A 135 -2.48 -10.10 14.57
CA PHE A 135 -1.83 -9.86 13.28
C PHE A 135 -2.08 -8.44 12.73
N LEU A 136 -3.26 -7.88 13.01
CA LEU A 136 -3.65 -6.49 12.71
C LEU A 136 -2.78 -5.42 13.40
N ASN A 137 -2.36 -5.63 14.65
CA ASN A 137 -1.48 -4.71 15.38
C ASN A 137 -0.06 -4.74 14.83
N VAL A 138 0.41 -5.91 14.39
CA VAL A 138 1.70 -6.06 13.70
C VAL A 138 1.64 -5.33 12.35
N MET A 139 0.58 -5.53 11.55
CA MET A 139 0.39 -4.82 10.28
C MET A 139 0.33 -3.30 10.46
N LYS A 140 -0.47 -2.79 11.41
CA LYS A 140 -0.55 -1.34 11.71
C LYS A 140 0.79 -0.74 12.16
N ARG A 141 1.62 -1.52 12.85
CA ARG A 141 2.94 -1.06 13.31
C ARG A 141 3.97 -1.11 12.18
N LEU A 142 3.89 -2.11 11.30
CA LEU A 142 4.74 -2.22 10.11
C LEU A 142 4.46 -1.16 9.04
N PHE A 143 3.19 -0.76 8.84
CA PHE A 143 2.86 0.35 7.95
C PHE A 143 3.47 1.70 8.39
N ARG A 144 3.74 1.89 9.69
CA ARG A 144 4.45 3.07 10.21
C ARG A 144 5.97 3.07 9.98
N PHE A 145 6.56 1.93 9.62
CA PHE A 145 7.99 1.80 9.31
C PHE A 145 8.27 1.82 7.79
N LEU A 146 7.26 2.18 6.98
CA LEU A 146 7.34 2.28 5.52
C LEU A 146 7.28 3.74 5.02
N GLU A 147 7.26 4.71 5.94
CA GLU A 147 7.61 6.13 5.74
C GLU A 147 9.06 6.35 6.18
#